data_AF-A0AAQ4DJG6-F1
#
_entry.id   AF-A0AAQ4DJG6-F1
#
_cell.length_a   1.000
_cell.length_b   1.000
_cell.length_c   1.000
_cell.angle_alpha   90.00
_cell.angle_beta   90.00
_cell.angle_gamma   90.00
#
_symmetry.space_group_name_H-M   'P 1'
#
loop_
_entity.id
_entity.type
_entity.pdbx_description
1 polymer ?
#
loop_
_entity_poly.entity_id
_entity_poly.type
_entity_poly.pdbx_seq_one_letter_code
_entity_poly.pdbx_strand_id
1 'polypeptide(L)'
;MEKLRAGDTPCRRNFVLEKLRAGETSRWRNCALEKLCVGETPRWINSAREKLRDGETSRWTNSTIEILRVGESPRWKNSALEKSPRWRNSTLEKLRAGETPSWRNSALEKLRV
;
A
#
# COMPACT_ATOMS: atom_id res chain seq x y z
N MET A 1 -21.75 -3.36 -3.67
CA MET A 1 -20.40 -3.17 -4.26
C MET A 1 -20.08 -1.69 -4.25
N GLU A 2 -19.38 -1.20 -3.22
CA GLU A 2 -19.10 0.23 -3.06
C GLU A 2 -17.80 0.60 -3.78
N LYS A 3 -17.91 1.47 -4.78
CA LYS A 3 -16.77 1.97 -5.58
C LYS A 3 -16.62 3.45 -5.29
N LEU A 4 -15.45 3.86 -4.78
CA LEU A 4 -15.20 5.27 -4.52
C LEU A 4 -14.12 5.83 -5.45
N ARG A 5 -14.38 7.06 -5.92
CA ARG A 5 -13.39 7.92 -6.58
C ARG A 5 -13.11 9.07 -5.63
N ALA A 6 -11.85 9.28 -5.33
CA ALA A 6 -11.39 10.36 -4.49
C ALA A 6 -10.50 11.29 -5.33
N GLY A 7 -10.68 12.61 -5.19
CA GLY A 7 -9.97 13.63 -5.97
C GLY A 7 -8.48 13.75 -5.61
N ASP A 8 -7.91 14.94 -5.77
CA ASP A 8 -6.46 15.13 -5.75
C ASP A 8 -5.81 15.01 -4.36
N THR A 9 -6.57 15.17 -3.27
CA THR A 9 -6.00 15.12 -1.91
C THR A 9 -6.85 14.49 -0.79
N PRO A 10 -7.39 13.28 -0.96
CA PRO A 10 -8.21 12.66 0.07
C PRO A 10 -7.39 12.23 1.29
N CYS A 11 -7.89 12.63 2.46
CA CYS A 11 -7.47 12.07 3.75
C CYS A 11 -8.63 11.22 4.29
N ARG A 12 -8.51 9.88 4.30
CA ARG A 12 -9.51 9.03 4.96
C ARG A 12 -8.91 8.14 6.03
N ARG A 13 -9.76 7.83 7.01
CA ARG A 13 -9.44 6.97 8.15
C ARG A 13 -10.56 5.94 8.33
N ASN A 14 -10.19 4.74 8.79
CA ASN A 14 -11.14 3.71 9.26
C ASN A 14 -12.25 3.40 8.24
N PHE A 15 -11.90 2.82 7.10
CA PHE A 15 -12.91 2.36 6.13
C PHE A 15 -12.49 1.06 5.46
N VAL A 16 -13.51 0.35 4.97
CA VAL A 16 -13.37 -0.88 4.18
C VAL A 16 -14.12 -0.68 2.88
N LEU A 17 -13.45 -0.87 1.75
CA LEU A 17 -14.10 -0.82 0.43
C LEU A 17 -13.55 -1.92 -0.46
N GLU A 18 -14.37 -2.34 -1.43
CA GLU A 18 -13.94 -3.31 -2.42
C GLU A 18 -13.02 -2.64 -3.46
N LYS A 19 -13.38 -1.45 -3.94
CA LYS A 19 -12.62 -0.73 -4.97
C LYS A 19 -12.48 0.75 -4.67
N LEU A 20 -11.25 1.24 -4.74
CA LEU A 20 -10.93 2.66 -4.61
C LEU A 20 -10.01 3.13 -5.74
N ARG A 21 -10.34 4.28 -6.33
CA ARG A 21 -9.41 5.06 -7.17
C ARG A 21 -9.16 6.40 -6.51
N ALA A 22 -7.90 6.76 -6.32
CA ALA A 22 -7.54 8.06 -5.75
C ALA A 22 -6.42 8.74 -6.55
N GLY A 23 -6.46 10.08 -6.58
CA GLY A 23 -5.58 10.94 -7.36
C GLY A 23 -4.21 11.21 -6.72
N GLU A 24 -3.61 12.32 -7.13
CA GLU A 24 -2.19 12.68 -6.98
C GLU A 24 -1.62 12.50 -5.58
N THR A 25 -2.24 13.04 -4.52
CA THR A 25 -1.64 13.05 -3.17
C THR A 25 -2.61 12.57 -2.10
N SER A 26 -2.61 11.28 -1.76
CA SER A 26 -3.61 10.75 -0.82
C SER A 26 -3.01 10.26 0.50
N ARG A 27 -3.68 10.49 1.64
CA ARG A 27 -3.26 9.96 2.94
C ARG A 27 -4.32 9.06 3.55
N TRP A 28 -3.90 7.88 3.95
CA TRP A 28 -4.82 6.84 4.38
C TRP A 28 -4.32 6.17 5.63
N ARG A 29 -5.23 5.99 6.60
CA ARG A 29 -4.91 5.35 7.87
C ARG A 29 -5.98 4.32 8.25
N ASN A 30 -5.59 3.13 8.69
CA ASN A 30 -6.51 2.08 9.13
C ASN A 30 -7.55 1.73 8.05
N CYS A 31 -7.09 1.23 6.90
CA CYS A 31 -8.00 0.93 5.78
C CYS A 31 -7.79 -0.48 5.25
N ALA A 32 -8.88 -1.17 4.92
CA ALA A 32 -8.85 -2.46 4.23
C ALA A 32 -9.48 -2.35 2.84
N LEU A 33 -8.77 -2.79 1.79
CA LEU A 33 -9.21 -2.63 0.40
C LEU A 33 -8.86 -3.86 -0.44
N GLU A 34 -9.80 -4.44 -1.20
CA GLU A 34 -9.45 -5.52 -2.13
C GLU A 34 -8.63 -4.97 -3.31
N LYS A 35 -9.13 -3.93 -3.97
CA LYS A 35 -8.51 -3.37 -5.19
C LYS A 35 -8.36 -1.87 -5.09
N LEU A 36 -7.14 -1.41 -5.29
CA LEU A 36 -6.79 0.00 -5.23
C LEU A 36 -5.97 0.39 -6.45
N CYS A 37 -6.32 1.53 -7.04
CA CYS A 37 -5.48 2.23 -8.00
C CYS A 37 -5.23 3.64 -7.50
N VAL A 38 -3.96 4.01 -7.39
CA VAL A 38 -3.56 5.33 -6.91
C VAL A 38 -2.51 5.95 -7.83
N GLY A 39 -2.55 7.29 -7.90
CA GLY A 39 -1.61 8.12 -8.65
C GLY A 39 -0.27 8.35 -7.94
N GLU A 40 0.22 9.59 -8.00
CA GLU A 40 1.64 9.92 -7.92
C GLU A 40 2.28 9.82 -6.52
N THR A 41 1.59 10.16 -5.42
CA THR A 41 2.26 10.30 -4.10
C THR A 41 1.47 9.89 -2.84
N PRO A 42 0.93 8.66 -2.74
CA PRO A 42 0.14 8.31 -1.57
C PRO A 42 1.00 7.99 -0.33
N ARG A 43 0.39 8.18 0.85
CA ARG A 43 0.95 7.77 2.15
C ARG A 43 -0.03 6.88 2.89
N TRP A 44 0.45 5.69 3.26
CA TRP A 44 -0.36 4.65 3.87
C TRP A 44 0.18 4.26 5.23
N ILE A 45 -0.73 4.21 6.21
CA ILE A 45 -0.42 3.85 7.59
C ILE A 45 -1.43 2.80 8.04
N ASN A 46 -0.95 1.65 8.53
CA ASN A 46 -1.79 0.58 9.08
C ASN A 46 -2.92 0.17 8.12
N SER A 47 -2.60 -0.49 7.01
CA SER A 47 -3.61 -0.80 5.99
C SER A 47 -3.41 -2.17 5.36
N ALA A 48 -4.49 -2.84 4.94
CA ALA A 48 -4.44 -4.17 4.33
C ALA A 48 -5.06 -4.18 2.93
N ARG A 49 -4.40 -4.82 1.95
CA ARG A 49 -4.89 -4.97 0.57
C ARG A 49 -4.55 -6.30 -0.08
N GLU A 50 -5.40 -6.74 -1.01
CA GLU A 50 -5.03 -7.80 -1.95
C GLU A 50 -4.28 -7.24 -3.16
N LYS A 51 -4.84 -6.25 -3.85
CA LYS A 51 -4.31 -5.77 -5.14
C LYS A 51 -4.16 -4.28 -5.17
N LEU A 52 -2.94 -3.82 -5.36
CA LEU A 52 -2.59 -2.43 -5.50
C LEU A 52 -1.89 -2.15 -6.83
N ARG A 53 -2.37 -1.13 -7.52
CA ARG A 53 -1.64 -0.44 -8.58
C ARG A 53 -1.31 0.97 -8.11
N ASP A 54 -0.04 1.26 -8.11
CA ASP A 54 0.54 2.50 -7.63
C ASP A 54 1.34 3.16 -8.75
N GLY A 55 1.35 4.49 -8.78
CA GLY A 55 2.08 5.27 -9.75
C GLY A 55 3.56 5.42 -9.38
N GLU A 56 3.94 6.66 -9.06
CA GLU A 56 5.33 7.11 -8.99
C GLU A 56 6.00 6.94 -7.62
N THR A 57 5.44 7.46 -6.52
CA THR A 57 6.13 7.49 -5.23
C THR A 57 5.21 7.18 -4.06
N SER A 58 5.23 5.94 -3.62
CA SER A 58 4.49 5.51 -2.44
C SER A 58 5.30 5.47 -1.16
N ARG A 59 4.65 5.77 -0.03
CA ARG A 59 5.18 5.45 1.30
C ARG A 59 4.23 4.57 2.11
N TRP A 60 4.73 3.41 2.53
CA TRP A 60 4.01 2.41 3.32
C TRP A 60 4.58 2.32 4.73
N THR A 61 3.69 2.28 5.72
CA THR A 61 4.04 2.01 7.11
C THR A 61 3.03 1.07 7.73
N ASN A 62 3.48 -0.06 8.28
CA ASN A 62 2.62 -1.10 8.86
C ASN A 62 1.47 -1.56 7.94
N SER A 63 1.71 -1.77 6.64
CA SER A 63 0.67 -2.15 5.66
C SER A 63 0.87 -3.52 5.02
N THR A 64 -0.14 -4.37 4.97
CA THR A 64 -0.08 -5.69 4.29
C THR A 64 -0.63 -5.57 2.87
N ILE A 65 0.08 -6.13 1.89
CA ILE A 65 -0.32 -6.14 0.48
C ILE A 65 0.01 -7.50 -0.14
N GLU A 66 -0.90 -8.15 -0.86
CA GLU A 66 -0.52 -9.39 -1.58
C GLU A 66 0.19 -9.07 -2.90
N ILE A 67 -0.42 -8.22 -3.73
CA ILE A 67 0.09 -7.89 -5.07
C ILE A 67 0.23 -6.37 -5.21
N LEU A 68 1.46 -5.91 -5.32
CA LEU A 68 1.81 -4.53 -5.66
C LEU A 68 2.35 -4.45 -7.08
N ARG A 69 1.78 -3.54 -7.87
CA ARG A 69 2.37 -3.06 -9.13
C ARG A 69 2.62 -1.58 -8.98
N VAL A 70 3.87 -1.16 -9.04
CA VAL A 70 4.28 0.23 -8.93
C VAL A 70 5.05 0.63 -10.18
N GLY A 71 4.83 1.84 -10.65
CA GLY A 71 5.62 2.43 -11.73
C GLY A 71 7.04 2.69 -11.25
N GLU A 72 7.19 3.48 -10.17
CA GLU A 72 8.50 3.96 -9.71
C GLU A 72 8.67 3.88 -8.18
N SER A 73 9.93 3.81 -7.75
CA SER A 73 10.44 4.01 -6.37
C SER A 73 9.48 3.91 -5.14
N PRO A 74 8.92 2.72 -4.78
CA PRO A 74 8.16 2.59 -3.54
C PRO A 74 9.09 2.60 -2.30
N ARG A 75 8.61 3.17 -1.19
CA ARG A 75 9.31 3.15 0.11
C ARG A 75 8.50 2.46 1.19
N TRP A 76 9.12 1.50 1.86
CA TRP A 76 8.50 0.69 2.91
C TRP A 76 9.25 0.81 4.24
N LYS A 77 8.51 1.01 5.35
CA LYS A 77 9.10 1.18 6.68
C LYS A 77 8.33 0.44 7.79
N ASN A 78 9.09 -0.23 8.66
CA ASN A 78 8.71 -0.76 9.97
C ASN A 78 7.65 -1.90 9.96
N SER A 79 8.14 -3.12 9.74
CA SER A 79 7.33 -4.29 9.40
C SER A 79 8.09 -5.64 9.44
N ALA A 80 8.25 -6.18 10.64
CA ALA A 80 8.57 -7.57 10.98
C ALA A 80 8.46 -7.64 12.52
N LEU A 81 7.93 -8.67 13.17
CA LEU A 81 8.33 -10.07 13.19
C LEU A 81 7.10 -10.97 13.44
N GLU A 82 7.06 -12.10 12.75
CA GLU A 82 6.38 -13.31 13.20
C GLU A 82 6.73 -13.55 14.70
N LYS A 83 5.73 -13.72 15.59
CA LYS A 83 5.84 -13.87 17.08
C LYS A 83 5.43 -12.67 17.96
N SER A 84 4.52 -11.80 17.55
CA SER A 84 3.79 -10.98 18.55
C SER A 84 2.31 -10.79 18.20
N PRO A 85 1.36 -11.14 19.09
CA PRO A 85 -0.08 -11.09 18.80
C PRO A 85 -0.67 -9.67 18.84
N ARG A 86 0.17 -8.62 18.90
CA ARG A 86 -0.28 -7.23 18.93
C ARG A 86 0.32 -6.44 17.76
N TRP A 87 -0.24 -6.67 16.57
CA TRP A 87 -0.27 -5.77 15.41
C TRP A 87 1.00 -4.95 15.11
N ARG A 88 2.00 -5.51 14.42
CA ARG A 88 3.09 -4.73 13.76
C ARG A 88 3.76 -5.38 12.53
N ASN A 89 3.04 -6.08 11.66
CA ASN A 89 3.66 -6.73 10.50
C ASN A 89 3.08 -6.23 9.17
N SER A 90 3.96 -5.75 8.27
CA SER A 90 3.64 -5.56 6.84
C SER A 90 4.25 -6.70 6.07
N THR A 91 3.46 -7.34 5.22
CA THR A 91 3.91 -8.40 4.32
C THR A 91 3.61 -7.97 2.89
N LEU A 92 4.55 -8.22 1.98
CA LEU A 92 4.34 -8.12 0.54
C LEU A 92 4.64 -9.44 -0.15
N GLU A 93 3.65 -10.05 -0.80
CA GLU A 93 3.84 -11.35 -1.46
C GLU A 93 4.48 -11.18 -2.85
N LYS A 94 3.94 -10.27 -3.66
CA LYS A 94 4.38 -10.07 -5.04
C LYS A 94 4.53 -8.58 -5.34
N LEU A 95 5.75 -8.18 -5.71
CA LEU A 95 6.04 -6.85 -6.24
C LEU A 95 6.38 -6.90 -7.73
N ARG A 96 5.78 -5.99 -8.50
CA ARG A 96 6.27 -5.53 -9.80
C ARG A 96 6.62 -4.05 -9.71
N ALA A 97 7.88 -3.70 -9.88
CA ALA A 97 8.34 -2.31 -9.84
C ALA A 97 9.18 -2.02 -11.09
N GLY A 98 8.96 -0.86 -11.73
CA GLY A 98 9.82 -0.41 -12.84
C GLY A 98 11.22 0.00 -12.38
N GLU A 99 11.37 0.33 -11.09
CA GLU A 99 12.63 0.75 -10.47
C GLU A 99 12.94 0.00 -9.18
N THR A 100 14.15 0.22 -8.64
CA THR A 100 14.61 -0.40 -7.39
C THR A 100 13.82 0.11 -6.18
N PRO A 101 13.03 -0.73 -5.50
CA PRO A 101 12.29 -0.33 -4.31
C PRO A 101 13.20 -0.19 -3.07
N SER A 102 12.84 0.68 -2.12
CA SER A 102 13.55 0.80 -0.83
C SER A 102 12.73 0.24 0.33
N TRP A 103 13.38 -0.55 1.18
CA TRP A 103 12.76 -1.24 2.32
C TRP A 103 13.56 -1.02 3.59
N ARG A 104 12.87 -0.85 4.71
CA ARG A 104 13.48 -0.86 6.05
C ARG A 104 12.60 -1.66 7.00
N ASN A 105 13.15 -2.76 7.53
CA ASN A 105 12.43 -3.72 8.37
C ASN A 105 11.16 -4.20 7.63
N SER A 106 11.26 -4.89 6.50
CA SER A 106 10.09 -5.37 5.72
C SER A 106 10.36 -6.76 5.14
N ALA A 107 9.31 -7.55 4.91
CA ALA A 107 9.38 -8.85 4.25
C ALA A 107 8.77 -8.80 2.84
N LEU A 108 9.50 -9.31 1.85
CA LEU A 108 9.07 -9.46 0.46
C LEU A 108 9.31 -10.91 0.00
N GLU A 109 8.26 -11.58 -0.47
CA GLU A 109 8.39 -12.96 -0.93
C GLU A 109 8.89 -13.05 -2.39
N LYS A 110 8.36 -12.21 -3.29
CA LYS A 110 8.72 -12.21 -4.71
C LYS A 110 8.87 -10.79 -5.28
N LEU A 111 10.06 -10.48 -5.80
CA LEU A 111 10.33 -9.26 -6.57
C LEU A 111 10.42 -9.60 -8.06
N ARG A 112 9.72 -8.83 -8.88
CA ARG A 112 9.95 -8.76 -10.32
C ARG A 112 10.19 -7.29 -10.69
N VAL A 113 11.37 -7.02 -11.22
CA VAL A 113 11.69 -5.74 -11.85
C VAL A 113 11.39 -5.88 -13.34
#